data_AF-A0A7M7PMC3-F1
#
_entry.id   AF-A0A7M7PMC3-F1
#
_cell.length_a   1.000
_cell.length_b   1.000
_cell.length_c   1.000
_cell.angle_alpha   90.00
_cell.angle_beta   90.00
_cell.angle_gamma   90.00
#
_symmetry.space_group_name_H-M   'P 1'
#
loop_
_entity.id
_entity.type
_entity.pdbx_description
1 polymer ?
#
loop_
_entity_poly.entity_id
_entity_poly.type
_entity_poly.pdbx_seq_one_letter_code
_entity_poly.pdbx_strand_id
1 'polypeptide(L)'
;MDQQQKIFNYRLSRARRVVENAFGILALRFQCFLGQMRQEPDTVRLLIEAAVMLHNLIRKRYQAVDVRMLDQEDAQHNLIPGAWRTAAITMRKSCDAALLL
;
A
#
# COMPACT_ATOMS: atom_id res chain seq x y z
N MET A 1 14.17 25.95 8.33
CA MET A 1 12.93 25.20 8.63
C MET A 1 12.51 25.52 10.05
N ASP A 2 11.42 26.27 10.18
CA ASP A 2 10.85 26.63 11.48
C ASP A 2 10.34 25.37 12.23
N GLN A 3 10.32 25.41 13.56
CA GLN A 3 9.96 24.24 14.39
C GLN A 3 8.51 23.81 14.16
N GLN A 4 7.59 24.76 13.95
CA GLN A 4 6.19 24.44 13.66
C GLN A 4 6.03 23.76 12.31
N GLN A 5 6.78 24.20 11.30
CA GLN A 5 6.79 23.59 9.97
C GLN A 5 7.28 22.14 10.03
N LYS A 6 8.32 21.84 10.82
CA LYS A 6 8.82 20.46 11.01
C LYS A 6 7.75 19.55 11.61
N ILE A 7 7.05 20.01 12.64
CA ILE A 7 5.98 19.23 13.31
C ILE A 7 4.82 19.00 12.34
N PHE A 8 4.39 20.03 11.61
CA PHE A 8 3.33 19.91 10.62
C PHE A 8 3.69 18.91 9.52
N ASN A 9 4.87 19.05 8.92
CA ASN A 9 5.34 18.15 7.86
C ASN A 9 5.44 16.70 8.34
N TYR A 10 5.95 16.48 9.56
CA TYR A 10 6.02 15.15 10.15
C TYR A 10 4.62 14.52 10.31
N ARG A 11 3.65 15.26 10.86
CA ARG A 11 2.26 14.78 11.01
C ARG A 11 1.61 14.49 9.66
N LEU A 12 1.81 15.37 8.68
CA LEU A 12 1.28 15.20 7.33
C LEU A 12 1.84 13.96 6.65
N SER A 13 3.16 13.76 6.71
CA SER A 13 3.81 12.57 6.18
C SER A 13 3.32 11.30 6.88
N ARG A 14 3.13 11.33 8.20
CA ARG A 14 2.60 10.19 8.95
C ARG A 14 1.16 9.84 8.53
N ALA A 15 0.31 10.84 8.29
CA ALA A 15 -1.05 10.62 7.79
C ALA A 15 -1.06 10.00 6.38
N ARG A 16 -0.22 10.51 5.47
CA ARG A 16 -0.09 9.95 4.11
C ARG A 16 0.36 8.49 4.11
N ARG A 17 1.30 8.14 5.00
CA ARG A 17 1.79 6.76 5.13
C ARG A 17 0.71 5.74 5.44
N VAL A 18 -0.32 6.10 6.20
CA VAL A 18 -1.45 5.19 6.49
C VAL A 18 -2.19 4.83 5.19
N VAL A 19 -2.45 5.85 4.37
CA VAL A 19 -3.13 5.69 3.07
C VAL A 19 -2.26 4.90 2.10
N GLU A 20 -0.98 5.22 2.01
CA GLU A 20 -0.02 4.49 1.17
C GLU A 20 0.11 3.02 1.55
N ASN A 21 0.22 2.70 2.86
CA ASN A 21 0.26 1.32 3.33
C ASN A 21 -0.99 0.55 2.91
N ALA A 22 -2.18 1.16 3.05
CA ALA A 22 -3.44 0.51 2.68
C ALA A 22 -3.49 0.20 1.18
N PHE A 23 -3.23 1.19 0.32
CA PHE A 23 -3.21 0.98 -1.13
C PHE A 23 -2.09 0.06 -1.59
N GLY A 24 -0.93 0.14 -0.95
CA GLY A 24 0.22 -0.73 -1.22
C GLY A 24 -0.07 -2.20 -0.98
N ILE A 25 -0.66 -2.52 0.18
CA ILE A 25 -1.09 -3.89 0.51
C ILE A 25 -2.20 -4.35 -0.43
N LEU A 26 -3.15 -3.46 -0.74
CA LEU A 26 -4.26 -3.76 -1.64
C LEU A 26 -3.76 -4.08 -3.06
N ALA A 27 -2.80 -3.29 -3.58
CA ALA A 27 -2.19 -3.52 -4.89
C ALA A 27 -1.27 -4.74 -4.93
N LEU A 28 -0.52 -5.02 -3.86
CA LEU A 28 0.28 -6.24 -3.76
C LEU A 28 -0.61 -7.49 -3.82
N ARG A 29 -1.78 -7.42 -3.19
CA ARG A 29 -2.72 -8.55 -3.12
C ARG A 29 -3.57 -8.68 -4.38
N PHE A 30 -3.96 -7.56 -4.98
CA PHE A 30 -4.77 -7.50 -6.18
C PHE A 30 -3.98 -6.77 -7.26
N GLN A 31 -3.28 -7.54 -8.09
CA GLN A 31 -2.37 -7.03 -9.13
C GLN A 31 -3.06 -6.09 -10.15
N CYS A 32 -4.39 -6.13 -10.25
CA CYS A 32 -5.16 -5.22 -11.09
C CYS A 32 -4.94 -3.73 -10.75
N PHE A 33 -4.54 -3.40 -9.52
CA PHE A 33 -4.24 -2.02 -9.10
C PHE A 33 -2.78 -1.60 -9.33
N LEU A 34 -1.89 -2.50 -9.78
CA LEU A 34 -0.49 -2.16 -10.03
C LEU A 34 -0.25 -1.46 -11.38
N GLY A 35 -1.23 -1.56 -12.29
CA GLY A 35 -1.19 -0.99 -13.64
C GLY A 35 -2.21 0.13 -13.85
N GLN A 36 -2.13 0.78 -15.01
CA GLN A 36 -3.12 1.77 -15.42
C GLN A 36 -4.46 1.09 -15.71
N MET A 37 -5.51 1.49 -15.00
CA MET A 37 -6.86 0.98 -15.25
C MET A 37 -7.52 1.79 -16.37
N ARG A 38 -7.81 1.14 -17.50
CA ARG A 38 -8.61 1.70 -18.61
C ARG A 38 -10.11 1.48 -18.39
N GLN A 39 -10.59 1.86 -17.21
CA GLN A 39 -11.96 1.65 -16.76
C GLN A 39 -12.56 3.03 -16.42
N GLU A 40 -13.88 3.16 -16.58
CA GLU A 40 -14.58 4.36 -16.14
C GLU A 40 -14.43 4.56 -14.62
N PRO A 41 -14.37 5.80 -14.12
CA PRO A 41 -14.16 6.10 -12.70
C PRO A 41 -15.15 5.39 -11.77
N ASP A 42 -16.41 5.22 -12.21
CA ASP A 42 -17.44 4.52 -11.45
C ASP A 42 -17.14 3.03 -11.32
N THR A 43 -16.63 2.40 -12.37
CA THR A 43 -16.18 1.00 -12.32
C THR A 43 -14.97 0.85 -11.42
N VAL A 44 -14.02 1.80 -11.46
CA VAL A 44 -12.85 1.81 -10.57
C VAL A 44 -13.28 1.91 -9.10
N ARG A 45 -14.28 2.75 -8.79
CA ARG A 45 -14.85 2.84 -7.44
C ARG A 45 -15.38 1.47 -6.98
N LEU A 46 -16.19 0.80 -7.80
CA LEU A 46 -16.73 -0.51 -7.48
C LEU A 46 -15.64 -1.57 -7.28
N LEU A 47 -14.58 -1.54 -8.10
CA LEU A 47 -13.42 -2.43 -7.96
C LEU A 47 -12.71 -2.23 -6.61
N ILE A 48 -12.50 -0.97 -6.21
CA ILE A 48 -11.87 -0.65 -4.92
C ILE A 48 -12.75 -1.12 -3.77
N GLU A 49 -14.06 -0.83 -3.80
CA GLU A 49 -15.01 -1.26 -2.77
C GLU A 49 -15.05 -2.79 -2.63
N ALA A 50 -15.11 -3.51 -3.76
CA ALA A 50 -15.05 -4.97 -3.78
C ALA A 50 -13.73 -5.52 -3.21
N ALA A 51 -12.59 -4.91 -3.56
CA ALA A 51 -11.29 -5.30 -3.05
C ALA A 51 -11.18 -5.08 -1.53
N VAL A 52 -11.70 -3.98 -1.01
CA VAL A 52 -11.75 -3.70 0.43
C VAL A 52 -12.65 -4.70 1.16
N MET A 53 -13.84 -4.98 0.62
CA MET A 53 -14.74 -5.99 1.20
C MET A 53 -14.08 -7.37 1.26
N LEU A 54 -13.46 -7.80 0.16
CA LEU A 54 -12.76 -9.07 0.09
C LEU A 54 -11.55 -9.12 1.03
N HIS A 55 -10.77 -8.03 1.11
CA HIS A 55 -9.68 -7.90 2.05
C HIS A 55 -10.15 -8.08 3.50
N ASN A 56 -11.24 -7.40 3.87
CA ASN A 56 -11.83 -7.49 5.21
C ASN A 56 -12.36 -8.91 5.52
N LEU A 57 -13.00 -9.56 4.54
CA LEU A 57 -13.48 -10.94 4.68
C LEU A 57 -12.33 -11.90 4.94
N ILE A 58 -11.24 -11.78 4.17
CA ILE A 58 -10.04 -12.60 4.36
C ILE A 58 -9.42 -12.32 5.73
N ARG A 59 -9.29 -11.06 6.16
CA ARG A 59 -8.78 -10.74 7.50
C ARG A 59 -9.62 -11.34 8.63
N LYS A 60 -10.95 -11.40 8.44
CA LYS A 60 -11.86 -12.01 9.42
C LYS A 60 -11.68 -13.53 9.50
N ARG A 61 -11.42 -14.19 8.35
CA ARG A 61 -11.26 -15.66 8.27
C ARG A 61 -9.83 -16.13 8.60
N TYR A 62 -8.82 -15.32 8.29
CA TYR A 62 -7.41 -15.62 8.48
C TYR A 62 -6.79 -14.50 9.33
N GLN A 63 -6.64 -14.74 10.64
CA GLN A 63 -6.14 -13.76 11.60
C GLN A 63 -4.62 -13.52 11.52
N ALA A 64 -3.91 -14.15 10.59
CA ALA A 64 -2.49 -13.93 10.37
C ALA A 64 -2.25 -12.59 9.66
N VAL A 65 -2.28 -11.50 10.42
CA VAL A 65 -1.75 -10.21 9.96
C VAL A 65 -0.24 -10.26 10.15
N ASP A 66 0.50 -10.35 9.05
CA ASP A 66 1.94 -10.15 9.13
C ASP A 66 2.20 -8.66 9.37
N VAL A 67 2.52 -8.29 10.61
CA VAL A 67 2.83 -6.91 11.03
C VAL A 67 3.99 -6.32 10.22
N ARG A 68 4.83 -7.18 9.63
CA ARG A 68 5.91 -6.79 8.71
C ARG A 68 5.38 -6.19 7.40
N MET A 69 4.11 -6.38 7.06
CA MET A 69 3.48 -5.78 5.87
C MET A 69 3.17 -4.30 6.03
N LEU A 70 3.32 -3.69 7.21
CA LEU A 70 3.06 -2.26 7.43
C LEU A 70 4.37 -1.53 7.67
N ASP A 71 4.43 -0.25 7.28
CA ASP A 71 5.50 0.62 7.75
C ASP A 71 5.49 0.75 9.26
N GLN A 72 6.67 0.70 9.86
CA GLN A 72 6.87 0.87 11.29
C GLN A 72 7.72 2.12 11.56
N GLU A 73 7.68 2.60 12.80
CA GLU A 73 8.60 3.63 13.29
C GLU A 73 9.41 3.01 14.43
N ASP A 74 10.72 3.24 14.43
CA ASP A 74 11.57 2.88 15.57
C ASP A 74 11.42 3.88 16.74
N ALA A 75 12.10 3.62 17.85
CA ALA A 75 12.08 4.50 19.02
C ALA A 75 12.65 5.92 18.73
N GLN A 76 13.36 6.08 17.62
CA GLN A 76 13.97 7.32 17.15
C GLN A 76 13.12 8.01 16.07
N HIS A 77 11.91 7.52 15.80
CA HIS A 77 10.99 8.00 14.74
C HIS A 77 11.53 7.83 13.31
N ASN A 78 12.52 6.96 13.09
CA ASN A 78 12.93 6.59 11.75
C ASN A 78 11.92 5.62 11.14
N LEU A 79 11.70 5.78 9.84
CA LEU A 79 10.78 4.96 9.07
C LEU A 79 11.41 3.61 8.73
N ILE A 80 10.79 2.53 9.18
CA ILE A 80 11.07 1.16 8.77
C ILE A 80 10.05 0.78 7.68
N PRO A 81 10.47 0.62 6.41
CA PRO A 81 9.54 0.29 5.32
C PRO A 81 8.87 -1.06 5.52
N GLY A 82 7.55 -1.13 5.31
CA GLY A 82 6.81 -2.39 5.30
C GLY A 82 7.20 -3.27 4.12
N ALA A 83 7.11 -4.59 4.29
CA ALA A 83 7.47 -5.60 3.31
C ALA A 83 6.74 -5.44 1.96
N TRP A 84 5.55 -4.81 1.96
CA TRP A 84 4.81 -4.50 0.74
C TRP A 84 5.59 -3.60 -0.22
N ARG A 85 6.42 -2.68 0.29
CA ARG A 85 7.23 -1.78 -0.55
C ARG A 85 8.30 -2.55 -1.31
N THR A 86 8.94 -3.53 -0.67
CA THR A 86 9.96 -4.38 -1.30
C THR A 86 9.33 -5.41 -2.24
N ALA A 87 8.23 -6.03 -1.82
CA ALA A 87 7.53 -7.03 -2.63
C ALA A 87 6.92 -6.43 -3.91
N ALA A 88 6.42 -5.19 -3.85
CA ALA A 88 5.92 -4.47 -5.03
C ALA A 88 7.02 -4.22 -6.08
N ILE A 89 8.26 -3.94 -5.65
CA ILE A 89 9.41 -3.77 -6.56
C ILE A 89 9.73 -5.09 -7.27
N THR A 90 9.71 -6.21 -6.55
CA THR A 90 9.95 -7.54 -7.14
C THR A 90 8.85 -7.94 -8.13
N MET A 91 7.58 -7.70 -7.79
CA MET A 91 6.44 -8.00 -8.67
C MET A 91 6.46 -7.17 -9.95
N ARG A 92 6.79 -5.87 -9.88
CA ARG A 92 6.87 -5.00 -11.07
C ARG A 92 7.97 -5.47 -12.03
N LYS A 93 9.14 -5.85 -11.51
CA LYS A 93 10.22 -6.44 -12.33
C LYS A 93 9.78 -7.73 -13.03
N SER A 94 8.94 -8.54 -12.38
CA SER A 94 8.41 -9.77 -13.00
C SER A 94 7.42 -9.49 -14.13
N CYS A 95 6.57 -8.46 -14.03
CA CYS A 95 5.69 -8.06 -15.14
C CYS A 95 6.46 -7.44 -16.31
N ASP A 96 7.48 -6.62 -16.03
CA ASP A 96 8.32 -6.01 -17.08
C ASP A 96 9.16 -7.08 -17.80
N ALA A 97 9.63 -8.11 -17.09
CA ALA A 97 10.32 -9.25 -17.69
C ALA A 97 9.39 -10.12 -18.56
N ALA A 98 8.11 -10.22 -18.23
CA ALA A 98 7.12 -10.96 -19.02
C ALA A 98 6.68 -10.24 -20.31
N LEU A 99 6.99 -8.95 -20.46
CA LEU A 99 6.76 -8.17 -21.68
C LEU A 99 7.97 -8.17 -22.66
N LEU A 100 9.08 -8.81 -22.27
CA LEU A 100 10.31 -8.93 -23.08
C LEU A 100 10.54 -10.36 -23.62
N LEU A 101 9.53 -11.23 -23.53
CA LEU A 101 9.46 -12.54 -24.20
C LEU A 101 8.23 -12.55 -25.12
#